data_AF-A0A392QMI2-F1
#
_entry.id   AF-A0A392QMI2-F1
#
_cell.length_a   1.000
_cell.length_b   1.000
_cell.length_c   1.000
_cell.angle_alpha   90.00
_cell.angle_beta   90.00
_cell.angle_gamma   90.00
#
_symmetry.space_group_name_H-M   'P 1'
#
loop_
_entity.id
_entity.type
_entity.pdbx_description
1 polymer ?
#
loop_
_entity_poly.entity_id
_entity_poly.type
_entity_poly.pdbx_seq_one_letter_code
_entity_poly.pdbx_strand_id
1 'polypeptide(L)'
;GIIETIPVGDIFVHEVSSNILTMVIEYCKKHKHNNGLKDFELKDLDDHFVNVDPKTMLDLFKSACYLKVNSLLELIDNLKKGKTPEEIYQIFGIEMT
;
A
#
# COMPACT_ATOMS: atom_id res chain seq x y z
N GLY A 1 16.75 -2.38 -16.95
CA GLY A 1 15.41 -1.89 -17.28
C GLY A 1 15.15 -0.70 -16.39
N ILE A 2 14.77 0.43 -16.98
CA ILE A 2 14.52 1.68 -16.26
C ILE A 2 13.21 1.45 -15.51
N ILE A 3 13.28 1.30 -14.18
CA ILE A 3 12.10 1.42 -13.33
C ILE A 3 11.70 2.89 -13.39
N GLU A 4 10.81 3.24 -14.31
CA GLU A 4 10.15 4.53 -14.27
C GLU A 4 9.41 4.58 -12.94
N THR A 5 9.98 5.34 -12.01
CA THR A 5 9.32 5.72 -10.78
C THR A 5 7.99 6.33 -11.19
N ILE A 6 6.88 5.75 -10.73
CA ILE A 6 5.56 6.35 -10.85
C ILE A 6 5.74 7.82 -10.48
N PRO A 7 5.50 8.77 -11.39
CA PRO A 7 5.78 10.16 -11.13
C PRO A 7 4.94 10.55 -9.91
N VAL A 8 5.62 10.80 -8.79
CA VAL A 8 5.03 11.41 -7.60
C VAL A 8 4.84 12.89 -7.91
N GLY A 9 4.10 13.17 -8.99
CA GLY A 9 3.66 14.52 -9.33
C GLY A 9 2.78 15.00 -8.20
N ASP A 10 3.00 16.25 -7.79
CA ASP A 10 2.37 16.95 -6.67
C ASP A 10 1.04 16.31 -6.25
N ILE A 11 1.10 15.46 -5.21
CA ILE A 11 -0.08 14.80 -4.68
C ILE A 11 -0.93 15.90 -4.04
N PHE A 12 -1.97 16.34 -4.74
CA PHE A 12 -3.05 17.09 -4.13
C PHE A 12 -3.69 16.17 -3.08
N VAL A 13 -3.36 16.41 -1.81
CA VAL A 13 -3.92 15.71 -0.65
C VAL A 13 -5.38 16.15 -0.48
N HIS A 14 -6.24 15.68 -1.36
CA HIS A 14 -7.67 15.74 -1.12
C HIS A 14 -8.03 14.62 -0.15
N GLU A 15 -8.46 15.05 1.04
CA GLU A 15 -9.29 14.34 2.01
C GLU A 15 -9.09 12.83 2.07
N VAL A 16 -8.13 12.39 2.92
CA VAL A 16 -8.07 10.99 3.34
C VAL A 16 -9.41 10.66 4.01
N SER A 17 -10.17 9.75 3.42
CA SER A 17 -11.46 9.36 4.00
C SER A 17 -11.25 8.74 5.39
N SER A 18 -12.23 8.89 6.27
CA SER A 18 -12.21 8.28 7.60
C SER A 18 -11.95 6.77 7.55
N ASN A 19 -12.41 6.10 6.49
CA ASN A 19 -12.23 4.67 6.28
C ASN A 19 -10.76 4.34 5.99
N ILE A 20 -10.10 5.07 5.09
CA ILE A 20 -8.68 4.84 4.77
C ILE A 20 -7.80 5.11 5.99
N LEU A 21 -8.07 6.20 6.73
CA LEU A 21 -7.36 6.48 7.97
C LEU A 21 -7.55 5.36 9.01
N THR A 22 -8.78 4.83 9.12
CA THR A 22 -9.06 3.69 10.00
C THR A 22 -8.23 2.48 9.61
N MET A 23 -8.15 2.14 8.33
CA MET A 23 -7.34 1.02 7.84
C MET A 23 -5.85 1.21 8.16
N VAL A 24 -5.29 2.40 7.97
CA VAL A 24 -3.88 2.71 8.31
C VAL A 24 -3.65 2.55 9.83
N ILE A 25 -4.59 3.00 10.66
CA ILE A 25 -4.50 2.84 12.12
C ILE A 25 -4.57 1.36 12.51
N GLU A 26 -5.47 0.58 11.91
CA GLU A 26 -5.59 -0.86 12.17
C GLU A 26 -4.33 -1.62 11.75
N TYR A 27 -3.77 -1.29 10.59
CA TYR A 27 -2.49 -1.82 10.14
C TYR A 27 -1.38 -1.57 11.17
N CYS A 28 -1.23 -0.32 11.62
CA CYS A 28 -0.23 0.05 12.62
C CYS A 28 -0.45 -0.69 13.95
N LYS A 29 -1.69 -0.86 14.40
CA LYS A 29 -2.01 -1.58 15.65
C LYS A 29 -1.62 -3.05 15.58
N LYS A 30 -1.97 -3.73 14.48
CA LYS A 30 -1.59 -5.14 14.25
C LYS A 30 -0.07 -5.29 14.27
N HIS A 31 0.65 -4.43 13.55
CA HIS A 31 2.11 -4.53 13.43
C HIS A 31 2.89 -4.10 14.68
N LYS A 32 2.35 -3.20 15.51
CA LYS A 32 2.99 -2.78 16.77
C LYS A 32 2.92 -3.85 17.87
N HIS A 33 1.94 -4.75 17.82
CA HIS A 33 1.73 -5.77 18.87
C HIS A 33 2.22 -7.17 18.48
N ASN A 34 2.83 -7.34 17.32
CA ASN A 34 3.18 -8.65 16.78
C ASN A 34 4.50 -9.25 17.28
N ASN A 35 4.96 -8.92 18.50
CA ASN A 35 6.21 -9.43 19.08
C ASN A 35 6.27 -10.96 19.31
N GLY A 36 5.26 -11.73 18.86
CA GLY A 36 5.21 -13.18 18.98
C GLY A 36 4.59 -13.92 17.80
N LEU A 37 4.23 -13.23 16.70
CA LEU A 37 3.78 -13.92 15.48
C LEU A 37 4.97 -14.49 14.71
N LYS A 38 4.74 -15.64 14.07
CA LYS A 38 5.72 -16.23 13.15
C LYS A 38 5.65 -15.52 11.79
N ASP A 39 6.75 -15.54 11.05
CA ASP A 39 6.86 -14.86 9.75
C ASP A 39 5.74 -15.21 8.75
N PHE A 40 5.22 -16.45 8.77
CA PHE A 40 4.11 -16.83 7.90
C PHE A 40 2.77 -16.20 8.31
N GLU A 41 2.53 -16.01 9.61
CA GLU A 41 1.30 -15.39 10.13
C GLU A 41 1.29 -13.89 9.82
N LEU A 42 2.46 -13.24 9.88
CA LEU A 42 2.66 -11.87 9.43
C LEU A 42 2.35 -11.74 7.94
N LYS A 43 2.85 -12.67 7.13
CA LYS A 43 2.61 -12.67 5.69
C LYS A 43 1.11 -12.82 5.37
N ASP A 44 0.41 -13.74 6.02
CA ASP A 44 -1.04 -13.92 5.80
C ASP A 44 -1.84 -12.67 6.19
N LEU A 45 -1.44 -11.97 7.27
CA LEU A 45 -2.04 -10.70 7.66
C LEU A 45 -1.81 -9.61 6.62
N ASP A 46 -0.60 -9.52 6.08
CA ASP A 46 -0.21 -8.56 5.05
C ASP A 46 -0.94 -8.84 3.72
N ASP A 47 -0.97 -10.10 3.28
CA ASP A 47 -1.66 -10.54 2.07
C ASP A 47 -3.17 -10.25 2.17
N HIS A 48 -3.78 -10.44 3.35
CA HIS A 48 -5.18 -10.08 3.57
C HIS A 48 -5.41 -8.57 3.60
N PHE A 49 -4.49 -7.81 4.21
CA PHE A 49 -4.62 -6.36 4.35
C PHE A 49 -4.63 -5.64 3.00
N VAL A 50 -3.81 -6.10 2.06
CA VAL A 50 -3.64 -5.48 0.74
C VAL A 50 -4.60 -6.03 -0.31
N ASN A 51 -5.44 -7.01 0.03
CA ASN A 51 -6.50 -7.52 -0.83
C ASN A 51 -7.71 -6.58 -0.84
N VAL A 52 -7.53 -5.42 -1.45
CA VAL A 52 -8.54 -4.35 -1.57
C VAL A 52 -8.73 -4.00 -3.04
N ASP A 53 -9.80 -3.26 -3.36
CA ASP A 53 -9.97 -2.75 -4.70
C ASP A 53 -8.87 -1.73 -5.07
N PRO A 54 -8.57 -1.53 -6.36
CA PRO A 54 -7.44 -0.72 -6.78
C PRO A 54 -7.50 0.75 -6.34
N LYS A 55 -8.71 1.31 -6.21
CA LYS A 55 -8.90 2.68 -5.72
C LYS A 55 -8.52 2.77 -4.24
N THR A 56 -8.97 1.81 -3.43
CA THR A 56 -8.58 1.70 -2.02
C THR A 56 -7.06 1.50 -1.87
N MET A 57 -6.42 0.70 -2.74
CA MET A 57 -4.97 0.52 -2.74
C MET A 57 -4.23 1.85 -3.02
N LEU A 58 -4.68 2.61 -4.01
CA LEU A 58 -4.11 3.90 -4.35
C LEU A 58 -4.26 4.92 -3.21
N ASP A 59 -5.43 4.95 -2.56
CA ASP A 59 -5.69 5.84 -1.44
C ASP A 59 -4.87 5.44 -0.19
N LEU A 60 -4.68 4.13 0.05
CA LEU A 60 -3.78 3.61 1.08
C LEU A 60 -2.33 4.01 0.81
N PHE A 61 -1.83 3.86 -0.42
CA PHE A 61 -0.49 4.29 -0.81
C PHE A 61 -0.27 5.78 -0.55
N LYS A 62 -1.19 6.64 -1.05
CA LYS A 62 -1.13 8.09 -0.83
C LYS A 62 -1.13 8.43 0.67
N SER A 63 -2.00 7.80 1.45
CA SER A 63 -2.10 8.02 2.88
C SER A 63 -0.83 7.57 3.63
N ALA A 64 -0.24 6.44 3.24
CA ALA A 64 1.01 5.94 3.79
C ALA A 64 2.18 6.90 3.49
N CYS A 65 2.25 7.46 2.28
CA CYS A 65 3.23 8.49 1.93
C CYS A 65 3.04 9.76 2.77
N TYR A 66 1.80 10.23 2.91
CA TYR A 66 1.48 11.44 3.67
C TYR A 66 1.79 11.30 5.17
N LEU A 67 1.35 10.19 5.77
CA LEU A 67 1.53 9.89 7.19
C LEU A 67 2.91 9.29 7.51
N LYS A 68 3.74 9.05 6.49
CA LYS A 68 5.09 8.45 6.59
C LYS A 68 5.11 7.09 7.30
N VAL A 69 4.17 6.22 6.94
CA VAL A 69 4.07 4.85 7.48
C VAL A 69 4.97 3.91 6.65
N ASN A 70 6.26 3.90 6.95
CA ASN A 70 7.27 3.19 6.14
C ASN A 70 7.01 1.68 5.98
N SER A 71 6.52 0.99 7.01
CA SER A 71 6.24 -0.45 6.92
C SER A 71 5.12 -0.77 5.93
N LEU A 72 4.12 0.11 5.83
CA LEU A 72 3.06 -0.02 4.83
C LEU A 72 3.57 0.27 3.42
N LEU A 73 4.48 1.25 3.27
CA LEU A 73 5.15 1.51 1.98
C LEU A 73 6.00 0.32 1.54
N GLU A 74 6.75 -0.29 2.47
CA GLU A 74 7.57 -1.48 2.20
C GLU A 74 6.71 -2.67 1.78
N LEU A 75 5.56 -2.89 2.43
CA LEU A 75 4.59 -3.90 2.02
C LEU A 75 4.11 -3.67 0.59
N ILE A 76 3.71 -2.44 0.26
CA ILE A 76 3.25 -2.08 -1.09
C ILE A 76 4.37 -2.25 -2.12
N ASP A 77 5.62 -1.93 -1.77
CA ASP A 77 6.77 -2.16 -2.67
C ASP A 77 7.07 -3.64 -2.86
N ASN A 78 6.86 -4.47 -1.83
CA ASN A 78 6.95 -5.92 -1.96
C ASN A 78 5.93 -6.50 -2.94
N LEU A 79 4.71 -5.94 -3.01
CA LEU A 79 3.70 -6.36 -3.98
C LEU A 79 4.10 -6.09 -5.44
N LYS A 80 4.88 -5.04 -5.68
CA LYS A 80 5.35 -4.66 -7.02
C LYS A 80 6.55 -5.50 -7.46
N LYS A 81 7.26 -6.16 -6.54
CA LYS A 81 8.48 -6.92 -6.88
C LYS A 81 8.15 -8.05 -7.85
N GLY A 82 8.92 -8.10 -8.94
CA GLY A 82 8.76 -9.12 -9.98
C GLY A 82 7.54 -8.94 -10.88
N LYS A 83 6.80 -7.85 -10.75
CA LYS A 83 5.66 -7.52 -11.61
C LYS A 83 6.05 -6.62 -12.77
N THR A 84 5.35 -6.80 -13.88
CA THR A 84 5.42 -5.94 -15.05
C THR A 84 4.77 -4.58 -14.77
N PRO A 85 5.13 -3.51 -15.49
CA PRO A 85 4.45 -2.22 -15.38
C PRO A 85 2.93 -2.34 -15.52
N GLU A 86 2.46 -3.18 -16.44
CA GLU A 86 1.04 -3.41 -16.71
C GLU A 86 0.32 -4.00 -15.48
N GLU A 87 0.92 -5.01 -14.84
CA GLU A 87 0.37 -5.57 -13.60
C GLU A 87 0.39 -4.57 -12.45
N ILE A 88 1.43 -3.73 -12.35
CA ILE A 88 1.50 -2.67 -11.34
C ILE A 88 0.36 -1.66 -11.55
N TYR A 89 0.10 -1.26 -12.79
CA TYR A 89 -1.02 -0.35 -13.09
C TYR A 89 -2.37 -0.97 -12.74
N GLN A 90 -2.56 -2.27 -12.96
CA GLN A 90 -3.78 -2.99 -12.53
C GLN A 90 -3.95 -2.98 -11.00
N ILE A 91 -2.87 -3.15 -10.23
CA ILE A 91 -2.90 -3.09 -8.75
C ILE A 91 -3.41 -1.73 -8.26
N PHE A 92 -3.02 -0.64 -8.93
CA PHE A 92 -3.40 0.72 -8.55
C PHE A 92 -4.62 1.26 -9.31
N GLY A 93 -5.19 0.50 -10.26
CA GLY A 93 -6.35 0.92 -11.04
C GLY A 93 -6.06 2.11 -11.94
N ILE A 94 -4.80 2.22 -12.39
CA ILE A 94 -4.35 3.29 -13.27
C ILE A 94 -4.56 2.82 -14.71
N GLU A 95 -5.29 3.60 -15.50
CA GLU A 95 -5.42 3.34 -16.94
C GLU A 95 -4.10 3.72 -17.64
N MET A 96 -3.56 2.80 -18.44
CA MET A 96 -2.49 3.12 -19.39
C MET A 96 -3.12 3.84 -20.58
N THR A 97 -3.07 5.17 -20.58
CA THR A 97 -3.35 6.01 -21.76
C THR A 97 -2.09 6.29 -22.56
#